data_AF-A0A4Y2JM01-F1
#
_entry.id   AF-A0A4Y2JM01-F1
#
_cell.length_a   1.000
_cell.length_b   1.000
_cell.length_c   1.000
_cell.angle_alpha   90.00
_cell.angle_beta   90.00
_cell.angle_gamma   90.00
#
_symmetry.space_group_name_H-M   'P 1'
#
loop_
_entity.id
_entity.type
_entity.pdbx_description
1 polymer ?
#
loop_
_entity_poly.entity_id
_entity_poly.type
_entity_poly.pdbx_seq_one_letter_code
_entity_poly.pdbx_strand_id
1 'polypeptide(L)'
;MCAQRGTTAPPQKEWCQHYEAGRVNIKDLPRPEQAHFVTNSEKISAVDDLIRQNRRFTTREIAVELSISKGTVHHIIHKKFGYGKVCAQREHLSENQKTARMDV
;
A
#
# COMPACT_ATOMS: atom_id res chain seq x y z
N MET A 1 -49.98 -3.09 -2.54
CA MET A 1 -49.22 -4.33 -2.29
C MET A 1 -47.79 -3.94 -1.96
N CYS A 2 -47.40 -3.94 -0.69
CA CYS A 2 -46.05 -3.55 -0.25
C CYS A 2 -45.15 -4.79 -0.16
N ALA A 3 -43.98 -4.71 -0.77
CA ALA A 3 -43.00 -5.78 -0.86
C ALA A 3 -42.52 -6.23 0.53
N GLN A 4 -42.47 -7.55 0.71
CA GLN A 4 -41.90 -8.20 1.89
C GLN A 4 -40.40 -7.89 1.93
N ARG A 5 -39.98 -7.06 2.89
CA ARG A 5 -38.58 -6.99 3.28
C ARG A 5 -38.24 -8.33 3.95
N GLY A 6 -37.47 -9.17 3.27
CA GLY A 6 -36.92 -10.40 3.84
C GLY A 6 -36.00 -10.05 5.00
N THR A 7 -36.53 -10.17 6.21
CA THR A 7 -35.76 -10.03 7.45
C THR A 7 -34.89 -11.28 7.60
N THR A 8 -33.67 -11.28 7.08
CA THR A 8 -32.66 -12.26 7.50
C THR A 8 -32.19 -11.86 8.90
N ALA A 9 -32.85 -12.43 9.91
CA ALA A 9 -32.30 -12.44 11.26
C ALA A 9 -30.88 -13.03 11.21
N PRO A 10 -29.90 -12.48 11.96
CA PRO A 10 -28.60 -13.14 12.08
C PRO A 10 -28.86 -14.58 12.55
N PRO A 11 -28.14 -15.59 12.01
CA PRO A 11 -28.44 -16.99 12.28
C PRO A 11 -28.22 -17.28 13.76
N GLN A 12 -29.31 -17.18 14.53
CA GLN A 12 -29.36 -17.36 15.97
C GLN A 12 -28.77 -18.72 16.37
N LYS A 13 -28.92 -19.71 15.47
CA LYS A 13 -28.40 -21.07 15.59
C LYS A 13 -26.86 -21.14 15.58
N GLU A 14 -26.19 -20.34 14.77
CA GLU A 14 -24.70 -20.31 14.72
C GLU A 14 -24.13 -19.71 16.01
N TRP A 15 -24.79 -18.67 16.54
CA TRP A 15 -24.43 -18.06 17.82
C TRP A 15 -24.58 -19.04 19.00
N CYS A 16 -25.70 -19.78 19.05
CA CYS A 16 -25.91 -20.80 20.08
C CYS A 16 -24.85 -21.91 20.01
N GLN A 17 -24.50 -22.38 18.81
CA GLN A 17 -23.45 -23.40 18.62
C GLN A 17 -22.07 -22.92 19.10
N HIS A 18 -21.71 -21.67 18.80
CA HIS A 18 -20.45 -21.10 19.30
C HIS A 18 -20.42 -20.93 20.82
N TYR A 19 -21.56 -20.59 21.43
CA TYR A 19 -21.68 -20.46 22.89
C TYR A 19 -21.60 -21.82 23.60
N GLU A 20 -22.31 -22.83 23.11
CA GLU A 20 -22.27 -24.20 23.64
C GLU A 20 -20.90 -24.87 23.44
N ALA A 21 -20.20 -24.56 22.34
CA ALA A 21 -18.85 -25.04 22.07
C ALA A 21 -17.76 -24.34 22.92
N GLY A 22 -18.14 -23.48 23.88
CA GLY A 22 -17.20 -22.84 24.81
C GLY A 22 -16.26 -21.84 24.14
N ARG A 23 -16.71 -21.12 23.10
CA ARG A 23 -15.89 -20.13 22.40
C ARG A 23 -15.42 -19.02 23.36
N VAL A 24 -14.18 -19.13 23.83
CA VAL A 24 -13.53 -18.19 24.78
C VAL A 24 -13.05 -16.91 24.08
N ASN A 25 -12.86 -16.95 22.77
CA ASN A 25 -12.38 -15.80 22.00
C ASN A 25 -13.55 -14.90 21.57
N ILE A 26 -13.72 -13.80 22.30
CA ILE A 26 -14.73 -12.75 22.05
C ILE A 26 -14.32 -11.84 20.87
N LYS A 27 -13.05 -11.85 20.46
CA LYS A 27 -12.59 -11.02 19.34
C LYS A 27 -13.07 -11.60 18.03
N ASP A 28 -13.51 -10.71 17.14
CA ASP A 28 -13.82 -11.08 15.77
C ASP A 28 -12.63 -11.74 15.11
N LEU A 29 -12.91 -12.79 14.33
CA LEU A 29 -11.90 -13.37 13.46
C LEU A 29 -11.46 -12.31 12.44
N PRO A 30 -10.19 -12.32 12.00
CA PRO A 30 -9.74 -11.41 10.97
C PRO A 30 -10.67 -11.53 9.77
N ARG A 31 -11.35 -10.42 9.45
CA ARG A 31 -12.24 -10.36 8.30
C ARG A 31 -11.42 -10.65 7.05
N PRO A 32 -11.93 -11.41 6.07
CA PRO A 32 -11.28 -11.53 4.78
C PRO A 32 -11.03 -10.12 4.25
N GLU A 33 -9.76 -9.71 4.21
CA GLU A 33 -9.40 -8.41 3.64
C GLU A 33 -9.83 -8.42 2.18
N GLN A 34 -10.57 -7.38 1.79
CA GLN A 34 -11.15 -7.26 0.46
C GLN A 34 -10.04 -7.46 -0.58
N ALA A 35 -10.22 -8.43 -1.49
CA ALA A 35 -9.22 -8.86 -2.46
C ALA A 35 -8.94 -7.77 -3.51
N HIS A 36 -8.20 -6.74 -3.10
CA HIS A 36 -7.70 -5.66 -3.95
C HIS A 36 -6.36 -6.02 -4.61
N PHE A 37 -5.88 -7.25 -4.37
CA PHE A 37 -4.47 -7.62 -4.50
C PHE A 37 -3.97 -7.71 -5.94
N VAL A 38 -4.83 -8.09 -6.89
CA VAL A 38 -4.40 -8.39 -8.27
C VAL A 38 -4.14 -7.11 -9.06
N THR A 39 -5.09 -6.17 -9.11
CA THR A 39 -4.92 -4.87 -9.79
C THR A 39 -3.92 -3.96 -9.06
N ASN A 40 -3.69 -4.20 -7.77
CA ASN A 40 -2.70 -3.44 -7.02
C ASN A 40 -1.27 -3.92 -7.29
N SER A 41 -1.04 -5.19 -7.64
CA SER A 41 0.32 -5.73 -7.80
C SER A 41 1.10 -5.05 -8.95
N GLU A 42 0.49 -4.92 -10.13
CA GLU A 42 1.06 -4.20 -11.28
C GLU A 42 1.32 -2.72 -10.96
N LYS A 43 0.38 -2.08 -10.24
CA LYS A 43 0.54 -0.69 -9.80
C LYS A 43 1.66 -0.53 -8.78
N ILE A 44 1.82 -1.50 -7.87
CA ILE A 44 2.90 -1.50 -6.88
C ILE A 44 4.25 -1.63 -7.58
N SER A 45 4.40 -2.54 -8.55
CA SER A 45 5.65 -2.65 -9.32
C SER A 45 5.94 -1.39 -10.12
N ALA A 46 4.94 -0.81 -10.79
CA ALA A 46 5.10 0.45 -11.53
C ALA A 46 5.55 1.62 -10.63
N VAL A 47 5.07 1.69 -9.38
CA VAL A 47 5.55 2.67 -8.39
C VAL A 47 7.03 2.44 -8.07
N ASP A 48 7.45 1.19 -7.84
CA ASP A 48 8.86 0.89 -7.53
C ASP A 48 9.78 1.23 -8.72
N ASP A 49 9.37 0.88 -9.94
CA ASP A 49 10.14 1.16 -11.15
C ASP A 49 10.34 2.67 -11.35
N LEU A 50 9.30 3.49 -11.17
CA LEU A 50 9.41 4.95 -11.23
C LEU A 50 10.43 5.48 -10.21
N ILE A 51 10.35 5.01 -8.96
CA ILE A 51 11.25 5.43 -7.88
C ILE A 51 12.70 5.01 -8.17
N ARG A 52 12.91 3.85 -8.79
CA ARG A 52 14.24 3.35 -9.18
C ARG A 52 14.83 4.14 -10.35
N GLN A 53 14.02 4.52 -11.33
CA GLN A 53 14.44 5.35 -12.46
C GLN A 53 14.83 6.77 -12.02
N ASN A 54 14.05 7.38 -11.14
CA ASN A 54 14.36 8.69 -10.59
C ASN A 54 14.04 8.76 -9.09
N ARG A 55 15.13 8.75 -8.30
CA ARG A 55 15.09 8.79 -6.84
C ARG A 55 14.51 10.08 -6.26
N ARG A 56 14.23 11.10 -7.09
CA ARG A 56 13.68 12.39 -6.66
C ARG A 56 12.17 12.55 -6.89
N PHE A 57 11.49 11.53 -7.42
CA PHE A 57 10.05 11.63 -7.63
C PHE A 57 9.28 11.88 -6.34
N THR A 58 8.31 12.77 -6.44
CA THR A 58 7.38 13.10 -5.37
C THR A 58 6.13 12.21 -5.45
N THR A 59 5.46 12.03 -4.33
CA THR A 59 4.19 11.28 -4.25
C THR A 59 3.11 11.83 -5.17
N ARG A 60 3.15 13.14 -5.50
CA ARG A 60 2.17 13.77 -6.39
C ARG A 60 2.45 13.43 -7.85
N GLU A 61 3.70 13.43 -8.28
CA GLU A 61 4.08 13.08 -9.65
C GLU A 61 3.71 11.62 -9.94
N ILE A 62 4.03 10.71 -9.03
CA ILE A 62 3.68 9.28 -9.15
C ILE A 62 2.15 9.08 -9.19
N ALA A 63 1.40 9.85 -8.38
CA ALA A 63 -0.06 9.79 -8.36
C ALA A 63 -0.68 10.22 -9.70
N VAL A 64 -0.11 11.25 -10.34
CA VAL A 64 -0.55 11.72 -11.66
C VAL A 64 -0.19 10.70 -12.73
N GLU A 65 1.07 10.23 -12.77
CA GLU A 65 1.56 9.29 -13.78
C GLU A 65 0.73 8.00 -13.80
N LEU A 66 0.47 7.43 -12.63
CA LEU A 66 -0.24 6.16 -12.53
C LEU A 66 -1.76 6.31 -12.40
N SER A 67 -2.28 7.55 -12.39
CA SER A 67 -3.69 7.86 -12.10
C SER A 67 -4.19 7.18 -10.82
N ILE A 68 -3.38 7.24 -9.76
CA ILE A 68 -3.67 6.63 -8.44
C ILE A 68 -3.89 7.75 -7.43
N SER A 69 -4.73 7.50 -6.42
CA SER A 69 -4.89 8.46 -5.33
C SER A 69 -3.56 8.69 -4.58
N LYS A 70 -3.30 9.94 -4.18
CA LYS A 70 -2.14 10.31 -3.36
C LYS A 70 -2.02 9.44 -2.10
N GLY A 71 -3.16 9.10 -1.47
CA GLY A 71 -3.20 8.29 -0.26
C GLY A 71 -2.70 6.86 -0.49
N THR A 72 -3.10 6.25 -1.60
CA THR A 72 -2.64 4.91 -1.98
C THR A 72 -1.14 4.89 -2.27
N VAL A 73 -0.62 5.89 -3.01
CA VAL A 73 0.82 6.00 -3.28
C VAL A 73 1.61 6.18 -1.98
N HIS A 74 1.15 7.04 -1.09
CA HIS A 74 1.79 7.24 0.23
C HIS A 74 1.80 5.95 1.06
N HIS A 75 0.69 5.21 1.07
CA HIS A 75 0.61 3.93 1.75
C HIS A 75 1.58 2.90 1.15
N ILE A 76 1.67 2.81 -0.18
CA ILE A 76 2.60 1.89 -0.85
C ILE A 76 4.05 2.24 -0.50
N ILE A 77 4.45 3.51 -0.62
CA ILE A 77 5.83 3.94 -0.35
C ILE A 77 6.23 3.66 1.11
N HIS A 78 5.40 4.03 2.08
CA HIS A 78 5.78 3.93 3.49
C HIS A 78 5.46 2.58 4.15
N LYS A 79 4.36 1.92 3.76
CA LYS A 79 3.92 0.66 4.38
C LYS A 79 4.37 -0.58 3.63
N LYS A 80 4.44 -0.53 2.29
CA LYS A 80 4.88 -1.68 1.48
C LYS A 80 6.39 -1.67 1.25
N PHE A 81 6.95 -0.54 0.83
CA PHE A 81 8.38 -0.43 0.54
C PHE A 81 9.23 0.06 1.70
N GLY A 82 8.64 0.82 2.64
CA GLY A 82 9.38 1.39 3.76
C GLY A 82 10.38 2.48 3.35
N TYR A 83 10.20 3.10 2.18
CA TYR A 83 11.10 4.15 1.72
C TYR A 83 10.91 5.44 2.52
N GLY A 84 12.04 6.07 2.87
CA GLY A 84 12.11 7.39 3.48
C GLY A 84 12.68 8.42 2.50
N LYS A 85 12.16 9.64 2.54
CA LYS A 85 12.77 10.75 1.78
C LYS A 85 14.03 11.21 2.50
N VAL A 86 15.17 11.13 1.82
CA VAL A 86 16.46 11.66 2.32
C VAL A 86 16.88 12.84 1.45
N CYS A 87 17.35 13.91 2.08
CA CYS A 87 17.96 15.04 1.40
C CYS A 87 19.47 14.79 1.28
N ALA A 88 19.95 14.55 0.06
CA ALA A 88 21.38 14.48 -0.22
C ALA A 88 21.79 15.68 -1.07
N GLN A 89 22.68 16.51 -0.55
CA GLN A 89 23.31 17.59 -1.32
C GLN A 89 24.44 16.99 -2.15
N ARG A 90 24.32 17.07 -3.48
CA ARG A 90 25.37 16.63 -4.39
C ARG A 90 26.20 17.84 -4.81
N GLU A 91 27.48 17.84 -4.47
CA GLU A 91 28.41 18.80 -5.07
C GLU A 91 28.54 18.52 -6.57
N HIS A 92 28.42 19.58 -7.38
CA HIS A 92 28.51 19.46 -8.83
C HIS A 92 29.96 19.62 -9.26
N LEU A 93 30.72 18.52 -9.21
CA LEU A 93 32.10 18.51 -9.68
C LEU A 93 32.16 18.64 -11.20
N SER A 94 33.08 19.46 -11.71
CA SER A 94 33.40 19.49 -13.13
C SER A 94 34.10 18.18 -13.54
N GLU A 95 34.06 17.83 -14.83
CA GLU A 95 34.73 16.61 -15.33
C GLU A 95 36.22 16.59 -15.02
N ASN A 96 36.91 17.73 -15.14
CA ASN A 96 38.33 17.86 -14.79
C ASN A 96 38.60 17.63 -13.30
N GLN A 97 37.69 18.04 -12.41
CA GLN A 97 37.79 17.75 -10.97
C GLN A 97 37.54 16.27 -10.66
N LYS A 98 36.78 15.55 -11.50
CA LYS A 98 36.52 14.12 -11.34
C LYS A 98 37.71 13.29 -11.83
N THR A 99 38.29 13.61 -12.97
CA THR A 99 39.47 12.92 -13.52
C THR A 99 40.67 13.05 -12.59
N ALA A 100 40.92 14.25 -12.04
CA ALA A 100 42.00 14.47 -11.08
C ALA A 100 41.87 13.67 -9.77
N ARG A 101 40.67 13.18 -9.42
CA ARG A 101 40.46 12.33 -8.23
C ARG A 101 40.66 10.83 -8.49
N MET A 102 40.69 10.41 -9.76
CA MET A 102 40.90 9.01 -10.16
C MET A 102 42.36 8.70 -10.52
N ASP A 103 43.20 9.72 -10.68
CA ASP A 103 44.61 9.62 -11.09
C ASP A 103 45.58 9.41 -9.89
N VAL A 104 45.09 8.83 -8.78
CA VAL A 104 45.88 8.46 -7.59
C VAL A 104 46.09 6.95 -7.54
#